data_AF-A0A7C3VBM0-F1
#
_entry.id   AF-A0A7C3VBM0-F1
#
_cell.length_a   1.000
_cell.length_b   1.000
_cell.length_c   1.000
_cell.angle_alpha   90.00
_cell.angle_beta   90.00
_cell.angle_gamma   90.00
#
_symmetry.space_group_name_H-M   'P 1'
#
loop_
_entity.id
_entity.type
_entity.pdbx_description
1 polymer ?
#
loop_
_entity_poly.entity_id
_entity_poly.type
_entity_poly.pdbx_seq_one_letter_code
_entity_poly.pdbx_strand_id
1 'polypeptide(L)'
;MSYDEGGLSKVLRPLTYTSRKFYIFILVLVIATIWFLYAWYVQLKYGLGVTGMRDYVIYGLYIANFVFLIGVSHAGIAISAGVRLLKVTVLKPIVRMAELLTAVSLIIAFMNVLFDLGRPERILNMFAYGRWLSVLVWDMTSITTYLVATIIYLYVTMREDIALCAKYLLKRSWLYRIASLRYRYDTLSRKAHEKAAWWLALAILPIMVSVHTVVSWV
;
A
#
# COMPACT_ATOMS: atom_id res chain seq x y z
N MET A 1 8.83 -14.16 -20.87
CA MET A 1 8.48 -15.47 -20.30
C MET A 1 7.34 -15.99 -21.16
N SER A 2 7.59 -17.05 -21.94
CA SER A 2 6.51 -17.86 -22.52
C SER A 2 5.87 -18.56 -21.33
N TYR A 3 4.66 -18.17 -20.96
CA TYR A 3 3.95 -18.84 -19.87
C TYR A 3 3.44 -20.17 -20.42
N ASP A 4 3.93 -21.30 -19.88
CA ASP A 4 3.27 -22.58 -20.07
C ASP A 4 1.83 -22.46 -19.54
N GLU A 5 0.84 -22.80 -20.37
CA GLU A 5 -0.58 -22.62 -20.03
C GLU A 5 -0.97 -23.33 -18.73
N GLY A 6 -0.30 -24.45 -18.41
CA GLY A 6 -0.46 -25.19 -17.16
C GLY A 6 0.13 -24.51 -15.91
N GLY A 7 1.10 -23.62 -16.07
CA GLY A 7 1.65 -22.81 -14.97
C GLY A 7 0.73 -21.64 -14.63
N LEU A 8 0.21 -20.97 -15.66
CA LEU A 8 -0.67 -19.82 -15.49
C LEU A 8 -2.00 -20.20 -14.85
N SER A 9 -2.58 -21.35 -15.24
CA SER A 9 -3.82 -21.86 -14.65
C SER A 9 -3.69 -22.14 -13.15
N LYS A 10 -2.52 -22.61 -12.68
CA LYS A 10 -2.26 -22.82 -11.25
C LYS A 10 -2.22 -21.50 -10.47
N VAL A 11 -1.62 -20.44 -11.03
CA VAL A 11 -1.54 -19.11 -10.41
C VAL A 11 -2.92 -18.43 -10.37
N LEU A 12 -3.76 -18.64 -11.38
CA LEU A 12 -5.11 -18.06 -11.45
C LEU A 12 -6.16 -18.86 -10.68
N ARG A 13 -5.89 -20.11 -10.30
CA ARG A 13 -6.83 -20.99 -9.60
C ARG A 13 -7.42 -20.39 -8.31
N PRO A 14 -6.66 -19.66 -7.46
CA PRO A 14 -7.22 -19.02 -6.26
C PRO A 14 -8.24 -17.90 -6.58
N LEU A 15 -8.18 -17.31 -7.78
CA LEU A 15 -9.14 -16.28 -8.22
C LEU A 15 -10.47 -16.88 -8.68
N THR A 16 -10.47 -18.15 -9.11
CA THR A 16 -11.65 -18.83 -9.65
C THR A 16 -12.30 -19.78 -8.66
N TYR A 17 -11.52 -20.37 -7.75
CA TYR A 17 -12.01 -21.31 -6.74
C TYR A 17 -11.66 -20.84 -5.33
N THR A 18 -12.69 -20.64 -4.51
CA THR A 18 -12.57 -20.25 -3.09
C THR A 18 -13.05 -21.38 -2.18
N SER A 19 -12.32 -21.63 -1.10
CA SER A 19 -12.62 -22.70 -0.13
C SER A 19 -13.54 -22.19 0.99
N ARG A 20 -14.30 -23.08 1.63
CA ARG A 20 -15.10 -22.74 2.84
C ARG A 20 -14.24 -22.14 3.97
N LYS A 21 -13.00 -22.63 4.13
CA LYS A 21 -12.05 -22.08 5.12
C LYS A 21 -11.71 -20.61 4.84
N PHE A 22 -11.61 -20.23 3.56
CA PHE A 22 -11.38 -18.85 3.16
C PHE A 22 -12.54 -17.95 3.56
N TYR A 23 -13.79 -18.39 3.36
CA TYR A 23 -14.96 -17.62 3.80
C TYR A 23 -15.03 -17.44 5.32
N ILE A 24 -14.70 -18.48 6.09
CA ILE A 24 -14.62 -18.37 7.56
C ILE A 24 -13.55 -17.35 7.97
N PHE A 25 -12.37 -17.41 7.34
CA PHE A 25 -11.30 -16.45 7.61
C PHE A 25 -11.73 -15.01 7.29
N ILE A 26 -12.35 -14.78 6.12
CA ILE A 26 -12.91 -13.47 5.76
C ILE A 26 -13.97 -13.01 6.75
N LEU A 27 -14.86 -13.90 7.21
CA LEU A 27 -15.88 -13.57 8.20
C LEU A 27 -15.25 -13.07 9.52
N VAL A 28 -14.21 -13.76 10.01
CA VAL A 28 -13.47 -13.34 11.22
C VAL A 28 -12.84 -11.95 11.02
N LEU A 29 -12.22 -11.70 9.86
CA LEU A 29 -11.64 -10.38 9.56
C LEU A 29 -12.70 -9.28 9.48
N VAL A 30 -13.88 -9.57 8.91
CA VAL A 30 -15.00 -8.63 8.84
C VAL A 30 -15.52 -8.30 10.23
N ILE A 31 -15.70 -9.31 11.10
CA ILE A 31 -16.11 -9.10 12.50
C ILE A 31 -15.09 -8.24 13.24
N ALA A 32 -13.79 -8.54 13.10
CA ALA A 32 -12.72 -7.74 13.69
C ALA A 32 -12.73 -6.29 13.19
N THR A 33 -13.01 -6.07 11.90
CA THR A 33 -13.10 -4.74 11.30
C THR A 33 -14.31 -3.96 11.84
N ILE A 34 -15.47 -4.61 11.97
CA ILE A 34 -16.67 -3.99 12.55
C ILE A 34 -16.43 -3.62 14.01
N TRP A 35 -15.77 -4.49 14.78
CA TRP A 35 -15.39 -4.21 16.15
C TRP A 35 -14.44 -3.01 16.24
N PHE A 36 -13.44 -2.95 15.36
CA PHE A 36 -12.53 -1.81 15.26
C PHE A 36 -13.28 -0.50 14.95
N LEU A 37 -14.18 -0.50 13.97
CA LEU A 37 -14.97 0.68 13.60
C LEU A 37 -15.88 1.14 14.74
N TYR A 38 -16.45 0.21 15.50
CA TYR A 38 -17.22 0.53 16.70
C TYR A 38 -16.35 1.19 17.78
N ALA A 39 -15.16 0.64 18.06
CA ALA A 39 -14.22 1.23 19.01
C ALA A 39 -13.77 2.63 18.58
N TRP A 40 -13.50 2.83 17.27
CA TRP A 40 -13.16 4.14 16.74
C TRP A 40 -14.34 5.14 16.85
N TYR A 41 -15.58 4.70 16.61
CA TYR A 41 -16.76 5.52 16.86
C TYR A 41 -16.89 5.96 18.32
N VAL A 42 -16.66 5.04 19.26
CA VAL A 42 -16.64 5.35 20.71
C VAL A 42 -15.56 6.41 21.00
N GLN A 43 -14.36 6.27 20.45
CA GLN A 43 -13.31 7.28 20.59
C GLN A 43 -13.72 8.64 20.03
N LEU A 44 -14.36 8.71 18.86
CA LEU A 44 -14.82 9.98 18.30
C LEU A 44 -15.86 10.67 19.20
N LYS A 45 -16.68 9.91 19.92
CA LYS A 45 -17.72 10.43 20.81
C LYS A 45 -17.19 10.87 22.18
N TYR A 46 -16.29 10.08 22.77
CA TYR A 46 -15.79 10.30 24.14
C TYR A 46 -14.38 10.90 24.19
N GLY A 47 -13.75 11.11 23.03
CA GLY A 47 -12.42 11.69 22.88
C GLY A 47 -11.29 10.65 22.94
N LEU A 48 -10.07 11.13 22.66
CA LEU A 48 -8.85 10.32 22.63
C LEU A 48 -8.48 9.71 23.99
N GLY A 49 -9.00 10.22 25.11
CA GLY A 49 -8.71 9.66 26.44
C GLY A 49 -9.13 8.19 26.61
N VAL A 50 -10.10 7.70 25.82
CA VAL A 50 -10.52 6.29 25.84
C VAL A 50 -9.40 5.33 25.41
N THR A 51 -8.41 5.81 24.67
CA THR A 51 -7.25 5.01 24.25
C THR A 51 -6.19 4.85 25.34
N GLY A 52 -6.37 5.51 26.49
CA GLY A 52 -5.42 5.51 27.60
C GLY A 52 -4.30 6.55 27.47
N MET A 53 -4.36 7.42 26.46
CA MET A 53 -3.45 8.57 26.35
C MET A 53 -3.69 9.59 27.46
N ARG A 54 -2.62 10.28 27.86
CA ARG A 54 -2.61 11.28 28.95
C ARG A 54 -1.83 12.50 28.51
N ASP A 55 -1.94 13.60 29.23
CA ASP A 55 -1.22 14.84 28.91
C ASP A 55 0.31 14.68 28.90
N TYR A 56 0.85 13.71 29.66
CA TYR A 56 2.27 13.37 29.66
C TYR A 56 2.68 12.39 28.55
N VAL A 57 1.76 11.53 28.11
CA VAL A 57 1.98 10.52 27.06
C VAL A 57 0.93 10.74 25.99
N ILE A 58 1.21 11.74 25.16
CA ILE A 58 0.30 12.23 24.13
C ILE A 58 0.26 11.33 22.89
N TYR A 59 1.29 10.50 22.70
CA TYR A 59 1.39 9.55 21.59
C TYR A 59 1.22 8.14 22.12
N GLY A 60 0.07 7.55 21.80
CA GLY A 60 -0.29 6.21 22.22
C GLY A 60 0.01 5.15 21.17
N LEU A 61 -0.84 4.12 21.16
CA LEU A 61 -0.70 2.96 20.28
C LEU A 61 -0.77 3.31 18.79
N TYR A 62 -1.51 4.35 18.41
CA TYR A 62 -1.65 4.75 17.01
C TYR A 62 -0.32 5.19 16.39
N ILE A 63 0.40 6.09 17.06
CA ILE A 63 1.70 6.56 16.56
C ILE A 63 2.76 5.46 16.62
N ALA A 64 2.75 4.61 17.66
CA ALA A 64 3.63 3.44 17.72
C ALA A 64 3.39 2.48 16.53
N ASN A 65 2.14 2.15 16.23
CA ASN A 65 1.79 1.32 15.08
C ASN A 65 2.11 2.00 13.75
N PHE A 66 1.88 3.30 13.64
CA PHE A 66 2.24 4.09 12.47
C PHE A 66 3.75 3.95 12.17
N VAL A 67 4.63 4.25 13.12
CA VAL A 67 6.09 4.16 12.93
C VAL A 67 6.51 2.71 12.60
N PHE A 68 5.94 1.72 13.28
CA PHE A 68 6.19 0.31 12.99
C PHE A 68 5.83 -0.06 11.55
N LEU A 69 4.63 0.30 11.10
CA LEU A 69 4.14 -0.02 9.75
C LEU A 69 4.88 0.75 8.66
N ILE A 70 5.28 2.00 8.92
CA ILE A 70 6.22 2.72 8.06
C ILE A 70 7.50 1.91 7.93
N GLY A 71 8.10 1.42 9.03
CA GLY A 71 9.28 0.55 9.00
C GLY A 71 9.08 -0.72 8.16
N VAL A 72 7.94 -1.41 8.31
CA VAL A 72 7.59 -2.60 7.50
C VAL A 72 7.53 -2.26 6.01
N SER A 73 6.97 -1.11 5.65
CA SER A 73 6.90 -0.68 4.24
C SER A 73 8.29 -0.48 3.61
N HIS A 74 9.27 0.01 4.39
CA HIS A 74 10.63 0.25 3.90
C HIS A 74 11.32 -1.06 3.51
N ALA A 75 11.14 -2.10 4.32
CA ALA A 75 11.68 -3.42 4.00
C ALA A 75 11.10 -3.95 2.67
N GLY A 76 9.80 -3.77 2.45
CA GLY A 76 9.14 -4.21 1.22
C GLY A 76 9.63 -3.48 -0.03
N ILE A 77 9.75 -2.15 0.01
CA ILE A 77 10.27 -1.35 -1.10
C ILE A 77 11.75 -1.59 -1.35
N ALA A 78 12.57 -1.74 -0.30
CA ALA A 78 13.98 -2.06 -0.45
C ALA A 78 14.18 -3.38 -1.21
N ILE A 79 13.37 -4.41 -0.89
CA ILE A 79 13.37 -5.68 -1.63
C ILE A 79 12.90 -5.48 -3.08
N SER A 80 11.76 -4.82 -3.30
CA SER A 80 11.20 -4.69 -4.66
C SER A 80 12.09 -3.86 -5.59
N ALA A 81 12.57 -2.71 -5.10
CA ALA A 81 13.45 -1.82 -5.84
C ALA A 81 14.84 -2.45 -6.01
N GLY A 82 15.41 -3.02 -4.95
CA GLY A 82 16.72 -3.68 -5.00
C GLY A 82 16.77 -4.81 -6.01
N VAL A 83 15.78 -5.71 -6.00
CA VAL A 83 15.68 -6.79 -6.99
C VAL A 83 15.56 -6.26 -8.42
N ARG A 84 14.79 -5.18 -8.62
CA ARG A 84 14.58 -4.59 -9.95
C ARG A 84 15.80 -3.85 -10.48
N LEU A 85 16.50 -3.11 -9.63
CA LEU A 85 17.69 -2.33 -9.98
C LEU A 85 18.91 -3.24 -10.21
N LEU A 86 19.12 -4.21 -9.31
CA LEU A 86 20.23 -5.18 -9.37
C LEU A 86 19.96 -6.36 -10.32
N LYS A 87 18.76 -6.45 -10.89
CA LYS A 87 18.33 -7.52 -11.82
C LYS A 87 18.44 -8.93 -11.23
N VAL A 88 18.21 -9.09 -9.93
CA VAL A 88 18.27 -10.39 -9.23
C VAL A 88 17.04 -11.23 -9.56
N THR A 89 17.14 -12.13 -10.54
CA THR A 89 15.97 -12.87 -11.05
C THR A 89 15.40 -13.90 -10.06
N VAL A 90 16.23 -14.40 -9.13
CA VAL A 90 15.85 -15.44 -8.16
C VAL A 90 14.76 -14.99 -7.19
N LEU A 91 14.75 -13.70 -6.83
CA LEU A 91 13.81 -13.15 -5.85
C LEU A 91 12.51 -12.61 -6.46
N LYS A 92 12.34 -12.68 -7.79
CA LYS A 92 11.14 -12.19 -8.49
C LYS A 92 9.81 -12.68 -7.92
N PRO A 93 9.65 -13.95 -7.46
CA PRO A 93 8.39 -14.41 -6.88
C PRO A 93 8.00 -13.66 -5.59
N ILE A 94 9.00 -13.24 -4.81
CA ILE A 94 8.79 -12.57 -3.51
C ILE A 94 8.50 -11.08 -3.71
N VAL A 95 9.04 -10.47 -4.79
CA VAL A 95 8.85 -9.04 -5.09
C VAL A 95 7.38 -8.64 -5.11
N ARG A 96 6.50 -9.44 -5.73
CA ARG A 96 5.08 -9.10 -5.80
C ARG A 96 4.42 -9.03 -4.41
N MET A 97 4.77 -9.97 -3.55
CA MET A 97 4.28 -10.00 -2.17
C MET A 97 4.83 -8.82 -1.37
N ALA A 98 6.10 -8.45 -1.59
CA ALA A 98 6.74 -7.30 -0.95
C ALA A 98 6.10 -5.97 -1.38
N GLU A 99 5.82 -5.78 -2.68
CA GLU A 99 5.15 -4.58 -3.21
C GLU A 99 3.72 -4.43 -2.62
N LEU A 100 2.98 -5.54 -2.53
CA LEU A 100 1.64 -5.55 -1.92
C LEU A 100 1.68 -5.26 -0.42
N LEU A 101 2.59 -5.91 0.31
CA LEU A 101 2.79 -5.69 1.75
C LEU A 101 3.11 -4.23 2.02
N THR A 102 3.98 -3.63 1.21
CA THR A 102 4.35 -2.22 1.30
C THR A 102 3.11 -1.34 1.16
N ALA A 103 2.33 -1.50 0.10
CA ALA A 103 1.15 -0.66 -0.14
C ALA A 103 0.13 -0.79 0.99
N VAL A 104 -0.15 -2.01 1.44
CA VAL A 104 -1.11 -2.25 2.54
C VAL A 104 -0.60 -1.66 3.85
N SER A 105 0.67 -1.86 4.19
CA SER A 105 1.27 -1.30 5.41
C SER A 105 1.22 0.23 5.41
N LEU A 106 1.47 0.89 4.27
CA LEU A 106 1.38 2.35 4.16
C LEU A 106 -0.04 2.88 4.30
N ILE A 107 -1.03 2.20 3.72
CA ILE A 107 -2.44 2.58 3.87
C ILE A 107 -2.82 2.50 5.35
N ILE A 108 -2.48 1.40 6.03
CA ILE A 108 -2.81 1.24 7.45
C ILE A 108 -2.03 2.24 8.31
N ALA A 109 -0.76 2.51 8.00
CA ALA A 109 0.04 3.53 8.69
C ALA A 109 -0.62 4.91 8.57
N PHE A 110 -0.99 5.32 7.35
CA PHE A 110 -1.69 6.57 7.10
C PHE A 110 -3.03 6.64 7.85
N MET A 111 -3.79 5.54 7.89
CA MET A 111 -5.03 5.45 8.67
C MET A 111 -4.79 5.61 10.18
N ASN A 112 -3.69 5.10 10.74
CA ASN A 112 -3.38 5.29 12.16
C ASN A 112 -3.19 6.77 12.50
N VAL A 113 -2.54 7.55 11.64
CA VAL A 113 -2.39 9.01 11.83
C VAL A 113 -3.76 9.69 11.79
N LEU A 114 -4.64 9.31 10.85
CA LEU A 114 -6.02 9.80 10.80
C LEU A 114 -6.81 9.49 12.07
N PHE A 115 -6.63 8.30 12.63
CA PHE A 115 -7.33 7.87 13.84
C PHE A 115 -6.80 8.52 15.11
N ASP A 116 -5.54 8.96 15.12
CA ASP A 116 -4.95 9.71 16.24
C ASP A 116 -5.45 11.17 16.30
N LEU A 117 -6.07 11.68 15.23
CA LEU A 117 -6.65 13.02 15.23
C LEU A 117 -7.89 13.09 16.12
N GLY A 118 -7.91 14.06 17.03
CA GLY A 118 -9.10 14.34 17.86
C GLY A 118 -10.29 14.91 17.07
N ARG A 119 -10.03 15.51 15.90
CA ARG A 119 -11.03 16.09 14.97
C ARG A 119 -10.65 15.78 13.52
N PRO A 120 -10.82 14.53 13.05
CA PRO A 120 -10.39 14.10 11.72
C PRO A 120 -11.11 14.85 10.59
N GLU A 121 -12.30 15.39 10.83
CA GLU A 121 -13.07 16.18 9.87
C GLU A 121 -12.35 17.47 9.42
N ARG A 122 -11.36 17.92 10.19
CA ARG A 122 -10.60 19.14 9.92
C ARG A 122 -9.28 18.89 9.20
N ILE A 123 -8.98 17.66 8.79
CA ILE A 123 -7.68 17.31 8.20
C ILE A 123 -7.37 18.13 6.93
N LEU A 124 -8.40 18.50 6.15
CA LEU A 124 -8.24 19.33 4.95
C LEU A 124 -7.70 20.73 5.26
N ASN A 125 -7.91 21.24 6.48
CA ASN A 125 -7.38 22.53 6.90
C ASN A 125 -5.85 22.52 6.97
N MET A 126 -5.23 21.36 7.15
CA MET A 126 -3.78 21.25 7.13
C MET A 126 -3.20 21.47 5.73
N PHE A 127 -3.94 21.10 4.67
CA PHE A 127 -3.53 21.40 3.29
C PHE A 127 -3.82 22.84 2.89
N ALA A 128 -4.90 23.43 3.40
CA ALA A 128 -5.31 24.80 3.07
C ALA A 128 -4.58 25.89 3.89
N TYR A 129 -4.31 25.62 5.17
CA TYR A 129 -3.81 26.59 6.15
C TYR A 129 -2.58 26.08 6.93
N GLY A 130 -1.98 24.97 6.49
CA GLY A 130 -0.81 24.39 7.13
C GLY A 130 0.39 25.36 7.15
N ARG A 131 1.07 25.42 8.30
CA ARG A 131 2.33 26.17 8.41
C ARG A 131 3.47 25.31 7.88
N TRP A 132 4.16 25.79 6.86
CA TRP A 132 5.29 25.08 6.24
C TRP A 132 6.49 24.85 7.16
N LEU A 133 6.58 25.51 8.32
CA LEU A 133 7.62 25.24 9.32
C LEU A 133 7.23 24.12 10.30
N SER A 134 6.01 23.60 10.22
CA SER A 134 5.55 22.53 11.11
C SER A 134 6.03 21.18 10.58
N VAL A 135 6.71 20.43 11.44
CA VAL A 135 7.18 19.06 11.15
C VAL A 135 6.01 18.13 10.83
N LEU A 136 4.84 18.30 11.48
CA LEU A 136 3.64 17.51 11.18
C LEU A 136 3.11 17.72 9.76
N VAL A 137 3.25 18.94 9.21
CA VAL A 137 2.89 19.22 7.81
C VAL A 137 3.87 18.52 6.87
N TRP A 138 5.16 18.51 7.21
CA TRP A 138 6.18 17.78 6.44
C TRP A 138 5.93 16.28 6.47
N ASP A 139 5.57 15.74 7.63
CA ASP A 139 5.29 14.32 7.82
C ASP A 139 4.13 13.89 6.95
N MET A 140 3.00 14.59 7.05
CA MET A 140 1.81 14.28 6.26
C MET A 140 2.01 14.44 4.75
N THR A 141 2.74 15.47 4.30
CA THR A 141 3.07 15.62 2.87
C THR A 141 4.02 14.52 2.39
N SER A 142 5.02 14.15 3.19
CA SER A 142 5.97 13.08 2.86
C SER A 142 5.29 11.72 2.78
N ILE A 143 4.49 11.34 3.78
CA ILE A 143 3.73 10.09 3.80
C ILE A 143 2.76 10.04 2.62
N THR A 144 2.04 11.13 2.33
CA THR A 144 1.08 11.17 1.21
C THR A 144 1.80 10.97 -0.12
N THR A 145 2.92 11.67 -0.35
CA THR A 145 3.75 11.49 -1.56
C THR A 145 4.25 10.06 -1.67
N TYR A 146 4.69 9.46 -0.56
CA TYR A 146 5.19 8.08 -0.54
C TYR A 146 4.10 7.05 -0.81
N LEU A 147 2.92 7.22 -0.23
CA LEU A 147 1.75 6.38 -0.48
C LEU A 147 1.34 6.45 -1.96
N VAL A 148 1.23 7.66 -2.52
CA VAL A 148 0.88 7.86 -3.93
C VAL A 148 1.94 7.24 -4.85
N ALA A 149 3.22 7.50 -4.60
CA ALA A 149 4.33 6.92 -5.37
C ALA A 149 4.31 5.39 -5.30
N THR A 150 4.05 4.81 -4.13
CA THR A 150 3.96 3.36 -3.93
C THR A 150 2.77 2.75 -4.67
N ILE A 151 1.60 3.37 -4.61
CA ILE A 151 0.41 2.91 -5.34
C ILE A 151 0.65 2.96 -6.84
N ILE A 152 1.25 4.04 -7.35
CA ILE A 152 1.62 4.16 -8.77
C ILE A 152 2.64 3.08 -9.14
N TYR A 153 3.67 2.88 -8.32
CA TYR A 153 4.68 1.85 -8.53
C TYR A 153 4.05 0.46 -8.61
N LEU A 154 3.28 0.06 -7.59
CA LEU A 154 2.56 -1.21 -7.55
C LEU A 154 1.62 -1.38 -8.76
N TYR A 155 0.86 -0.33 -9.10
CA TYR A 155 -0.06 -0.38 -10.23
C TYR A 155 0.68 -0.60 -11.55
N VAL A 156 1.76 0.13 -11.79
CA VAL A 156 2.60 -0.07 -12.97
C VAL A 156 3.13 -1.49 -12.95
N THR A 157 3.80 -1.94 -11.89
CA THR A 157 4.39 -3.29 -11.88
C THR A 157 3.37 -4.41 -12.02
N MET A 158 2.11 -4.23 -11.58
CA MET A 158 1.03 -5.20 -11.71
C MET A 158 0.25 -5.10 -13.03
N ARG A 159 0.44 -4.06 -13.84
CA ARG A 159 -0.36 -3.82 -15.05
C ARG A 159 -0.34 -4.99 -16.03
N GLU A 160 0.82 -5.64 -16.21
CA GLU A 160 0.96 -6.81 -17.08
C GLU A 160 0.14 -8.01 -16.57
N ASP A 161 0.13 -8.22 -15.25
CA ASP A 161 -0.61 -9.30 -14.59
C ASP A 161 -2.13 -9.04 -14.67
N ILE A 162 -2.56 -7.78 -14.54
CA ILE A 162 -3.97 -7.38 -14.70
C ILE A 162 -4.44 -7.65 -16.14
N ALA A 163 -3.59 -7.38 -17.14
CA ALA A 163 -3.90 -7.70 -18.53
C ALA A 163 -4.03 -9.22 -18.77
N LEU A 164 -3.24 -10.04 -18.07
CA LEU A 164 -3.34 -11.50 -18.16
C LEU A 164 -4.66 -11.97 -17.54
N CYS A 165 -5.02 -11.43 -16.37
CA CYS A 165 -6.32 -11.68 -15.77
C CYS A 165 -7.48 -11.29 -16.70
N ALA A 166 -7.40 -10.16 -17.41
CA ALA A 166 -8.42 -9.75 -18.37
C ALA A 166 -8.62 -10.74 -19.53
N LYS A 167 -7.53 -11.41 -19.95
CA LYS A 167 -7.54 -12.39 -21.04
C LYS A 167 -8.06 -13.75 -20.60
N TYR A 168 -7.70 -14.22 -19.41
CA TYR A 168 -7.96 -15.59 -18.95
C TYR A 168 -9.14 -15.71 -17.97
N LEU A 169 -9.47 -14.68 -17.19
CA LEU A 169 -10.70 -14.66 -16.38
C LEU A 169 -11.86 -14.14 -17.23
N LEU A 170 -12.64 -15.06 -17.80
CA LEU A 170 -13.86 -14.73 -18.57
C LEU A 170 -14.91 -14.02 -17.70
N LYS A 171 -15.01 -14.37 -16.42
CA LYS A 171 -15.94 -13.74 -15.47
C LYS A 171 -15.32 -12.44 -14.94
N ARG A 172 -15.96 -11.30 -15.21
CA ARG A 172 -15.51 -9.93 -14.87
C ARG A 172 -14.29 -9.41 -15.66
N SER A 173 -14.00 -10.00 -16.82
CA SER A 173 -12.92 -9.57 -17.73
C SER A 173 -12.95 -8.07 -18.06
N TRP A 174 -14.13 -7.45 -18.11
CA TRP A 174 -14.30 -6.03 -18.41
C TRP A 174 -13.61 -5.10 -17.38
N LEU A 175 -13.67 -5.43 -16.08
CA LEU A 175 -13.00 -4.67 -15.02
C LEU A 175 -11.49 -4.70 -15.19
N TYR A 176 -10.93 -5.89 -15.39
CA TYR A 176 -9.50 -6.07 -15.63
C TYR A 176 -9.06 -5.41 -16.93
N ARG A 177 -9.91 -5.41 -17.97
CA ARG A 177 -9.63 -4.76 -19.25
C ARG A 177 -9.54 -3.23 -19.11
N ILE A 178 -10.45 -2.62 -18.34
CA ILE A 178 -10.38 -1.20 -18.00
C ILE A 178 -9.12 -0.92 -17.16
N ALA A 179 -8.90 -1.69 -16.09
CA ALA A 179 -7.77 -1.51 -15.20
C ALA A 179 -6.41 -1.73 -15.88
N SER A 180 -6.32 -2.54 -16.94
CA SER A 180 -5.09 -2.74 -17.72
C SER A 180 -4.73 -1.54 -18.62
N LEU A 181 -5.63 -0.55 -18.76
CA LEU A 181 -5.50 0.58 -19.67
C LEU A 181 -5.06 0.15 -21.08
N ARG A 182 -5.73 -0.88 -21.63
CA ARG A 182 -5.43 -1.45 -22.96
C ARG A 182 -3.95 -1.80 -23.18
N TYR A 183 -3.29 -2.36 -22.17
CA TYR A 183 -1.92 -2.87 -22.32
C TYR A 183 -1.88 -3.90 -23.46
N ARG A 184 -0.93 -3.72 -24.39
CA ARG A 184 -0.69 -4.64 -25.51
C ARG A 184 0.58 -5.43 -25.24
N TYR A 185 0.56 -6.72 -25.54
CA TYR A 185 1.70 -7.62 -25.41
C TYR A 185 2.70 -7.48 -26.57
N ASP A 186 2.98 -6.25 -27.00
CA ASP A 186 3.99 -5.98 -28.02
C ASP A 186 5.37 -5.72 -27.38
N THR A 187 6.43 -5.93 -28.15
CA THR A 187 7.81 -5.84 -27.66
C THR A 187 8.22 -4.41 -27.30
N LEU A 188 7.59 -3.39 -27.88
CA LEU A 188 7.87 -1.98 -27.59
C LEU A 188 7.20 -1.53 -26.29
N SER A 189 5.91 -1.84 -26.12
CA SER A 189 5.14 -1.58 -24.89
C SER A 189 5.79 -2.25 -23.69
N ARG A 190 6.29 -3.48 -23.84
CA ARG A 190 6.98 -4.18 -22.76
C ARG A 190 8.31 -3.53 -22.38
N LYS A 191 9.13 -3.13 -23.36
CA LYS A 191 10.37 -2.38 -23.09
C LYS A 191 10.09 -1.04 -22.40
N ALA A 192 9.07 -0.32 -22.85
CA ALA A 192 8.64 0.93 -22.23
C ALA A 192 8.15 0.71 -20.79
N HIS A 193 7.40 -0.37 -20.56
CA HIS A 193 6.91 -0.76 -19.25
C HIS A 193 8.03 -1.12 -18.26
N GLU A 194 8.96 -1.99 -18.69
CA GLU A 194 10.13 -2.37 -17.90
C GLU A 194 10.99 -1.13 -17.58
N LYS A 195 11.19 -0.22 -18.55
CA LYS A 195 11.90 1.05 -18.34
C LYS A 195 11.18 1.97 -17.35
N ALA A 196 9.86 2.13 -17.47
CA ALA A 196 9.07 2.94 -16.56
C ALA A 196 9.13 2.40 -15.12
N ALA A 197 8.95 1.09 -14.95
CA ALA A 197 9.04 0.45 -13.65
C ALA A 197 10.46 0.55 -13.04
N TRP A 198 11.50 0.52 -13.87
CA TRP A 198 12.87 0.72 -13.40
C TRP A 198 13.10 2.16 -12.90
N TRP A 199 12.64 3.17 -13.64
CA TRP A 199 12.73 4.57 -13.21
C TRP A 199 11.93 4.85 -11.93
N LEU A 200 10.73 4.28 -11.81
CA LEU A 200 9.93 4.41 -10.59
C LEU A 200 10.63 3.73 -9.39
N ALA A 201 11.25 2.57 -9.60
CA ALA A 201 12.04 1.91 -8.55
C ALA A 201 13.25 2.75 -8.11
N LEU A 202 13.90 3.45 -9.05
CA LEU A 202 14.98 4.38 -8.69
C LEU A 202 14.44 5.61 -7.93
N ALA A 203 13.31 6.16 -8.36
CA ALA A 203 12.71 7.35 -7.78
C ALA A 203 12.12 7.11 -6.38
N ILE A 204 11.62 5.90 -6.09
CA ILE A 204 10.96 5.62 -4.80
C ILE A 204 11.97 5.47 -3.65
N LEU A 205 13.23 5.11 -3.93
CA LEU A 205 14.28 4.99 -2.90
C LEU A 205 14.61 6.30 -2.18
N PRO A 206 14.87 7.44 -2.86
CA PRO A 206 15.08 8.70 -2.16
C PRO A 206 13.81 9.18 -1.45
N ILE A 207 12.62 8.91 -2.00
CA ILE A 207 11.35 9.22 -1.31
C ILE A 207 11.25 8.45 0.01
N MET A 208 11.55 7.15 -0.02
CA MET A 208 11.58 6.29 1.17
C MET A 208 12.52 6.87 2.24
N VAL A 209 13.76 7.21 1.88
CA VAL A 209 14.73 7.81 2.83
C VAL A 209 14.24 9.16 3.37
N SER A 210 13.65 9.99 2.51
CA SER A 210 13.09 11.28 2.91
C SER A 210 11.97 11.12 3.93
N VAL A 211 11.05 10.17 3.73
CA VAL A 211 9.92 9.94 4.64
C VAL A 211 10.42 9.53 6.01
N HIS A 212 11.33 8.55 6.09
CA HIS A 212 11.86 8.12 7.38
C HIS A 212 12.64 9.23 8.07
N THR A 213 13.34 10.07 7.30
CA THR A 213 14.04 11.22 7.86
C THR A 213 13.03 12.15 8.53
N VAL A 214 11.98 12.56 7.82
CA VAL A 214 10.94 13.47 8.34
C VAL A 214 10.21 12.88 9.54
N VAL A 215 9.85 11.60 9.50
CA VAL A 215 9.22 10.91 10.64
C VAL A 215 10.13 10.94 11.88
N SER A 216 11.45 10.80 11.71
CA SER A 216 12.41 10.87 12.83
C SER A 216 12.56 12.27 13.44
N TRP A 217 12.06 13.34 12.80
CA TRP A 217 12.03 14.69 13.38
C TRP A 217 10.85 14.92 14.33
N VAL A 218 9.82 14.06 14.27
CA VAL A 218 8.62 14.10 15.13
C VAL A 218 8.89 13.34 16.42
#